data_AF-A0A7S3CCU9-F1
#
_entry.id   AF-A0A7S3CCU9-F1
#
_cell.length_a   1.000
_cell.length_b   1.000
_cell.length_c   1.000
_cell.angle_alpha   90.00
_cell.angle_beta   90.00
_cell.angle_gamma   90.00
#
_symmetry.space_group_name_H-M   'P 1'
#
loop_
_entity.id
_entity.type
_entity.pdbx_description
1 polymer ?
#
loop_
_entity_poly.entity_id
_entity_poly.type
_entity_poly.pdbx_seq_one_letter_code
_entity_poly.pdbx_strand_id
1 'polypeptide(L)'
;GAFMTSEREAERSEMNIPPKKRSRKPEYHRESRIREIIQQHGYAFSLHPYKLMVSWQGVLVLAFRGFSEKARELKGALNESELLVGENPGSTWPKCTLGCLRDGKRLTPENLARLTEVCERYNRSVFGGDVQDFHASFSENPQAMLPALMSFRVKSLHLTTYECRSHELVLAEEEFPLKDFVADSLSDATEASARAESLRQESIDPEEKANVDRIYSETLDRKKYWFFASKDGHRETHYREPKIGMSLVAWVQERNFLSHSMPFSRYKGEPIFWKNPFDTIKEFCTEVEETLPDLYTFFNKDSLHITLRAIT
;
A
#
# COMPACT_ATOMS: atom_id res chain seq x y z
N GLY A 1 -36.81 -76.85 -3.71
CA GLY A 1 -35.67 -77.75 -3.46
C GLY A 1 -34.64 -77.03 -2.63
N ALA A 2 -34.33 -77.58 -1.45
CA ALA A 2 -32.98 -77.78 -0.91
C ALA A 2 -31.97 -76.62 -0.76
N PHE A 3 -31.59 -76.37 0.51
CA PHE A 3 -30.23 -76.10 1.05
C PHE A 3 -29.57 -74.73 0.69
N MET A 4 -28.88 -73.95 1.54
CA MET A 4 -28.00 -74.13 2.72
C MET A 4 -27.92 -72.75 3.45
N THR A 5 -28.07 -72.63 4.78
CA THR A 5 -27.02 -72.40 5.82
C THR A 5 -25.96 -71.34 5.48
N SER A 6 -25.45 -70.44 6.33
CA SER A 6 -25.52 -70.17 7.77
C SER A 6 -24.59 -68.97 8.04
N GLU A 7 -24.77 -68.29 9.18
CA GLU A 7 -23.72 -67.59 9.96
C GLU A 7 -22.89 -66.46 9.31
N ARG A 8 -23.06 -65.24 9.84
CA ARG A 8 -22.10 -64.60 10.76
C ARG A 8 -22.56 -63.19 11.12
N GLU A 9 -23.06 -63.06 12.34
CA GLU A 9 -22.98 -61.83 13.12
C GLU A 9 -21.53 -61.61 13.54
N ALA A 10 -20.95 -60.46 13.21
CA ALA A 10 -19.80 -59.89 13.92
C ALA A 10 -19.70 -58.38 13.59
N GLU A 11 -20.10 -57.58 14.57
CA GLU A 11 -19.46 -56.32 14.97
C GLU A 11 -18.94 -55.38 13.88
N ARG A 12 -19.66 -54.27 13.67
CA ARG A 12 -19.06 -52.96 13.40
C ARG A 12 -20.01 -51.84 13.85
N SER A 13 -19.96 -51.52 15.14
CA SER A 13 -20.43 -50.22 15.61
C SER A 13 -19.36 -49.19 15.22
N GLU A 14 -19.50 -48.60 14.04
CA GLU A 14 -18.69 -47.44 13.67
C GLU A 14 -19.11 -46.26 14.57
N MET A 15 -18.23 -45.97 15.53
CA MET A 15 -18.30 -44.77 16.35
C MET A 15 -18.30 -43.55 15.44
N ASN A 16 -19.47 -42.90 15.37
CA ASN A 16 -19.66 -41.62 14.74
C ASN A 16 -18.98 -40.55 15.61
N ILE A 17 -17.66 -40.38 15.44
CA ILE A 17 -16.88 -39.35 16.14
C ILE A 17 -17.31 -38.01 15.54
N PRO A 18 -17.95 -37.10 16.32
CA PRO A 18 -18.28 -35.79 15.82
C PRO A 18 -16.97 -35.06 15.45
N PRO A 19 -16.94 -34.30 14.34
CA PRO A 19 -15.75 -33.55 13.97
C PRO A 19 -15.32 -32.67 15.14
N LYS A 20 -14.09 -32.88 15.63
CA LYS A 20 -13.49 -32.08 16.70
C LYS A 20 -13.66 -30.61 16.32
N LYS A 21 -14.49 -29.89 17.07
CA LYS A 21 -14.58 -28.42 16.99
C LYS A 21 -13.16 -27.89 17.15
N ARG A 22 -12.55 -27.41 16.05
CA ARG A 22 -11.32 -26.61 16.12
C ARG A 22 -11.65 -25.44 17.05
N SER A 23 -11.08 -25.45 18.26
CA SER A 23 -11.22 -24.33 19.16
C SER A 23 -10.61 -23.12 18.46
N ARG A 24 -11.44 -22.15 18.07
CA ARG A 24 -10.97 -20.83 17.69
C ARG A 24 -10.18 -20.30 18.88
N LYS A 25 -8.85 -20.25 18.77
CA LYS A 25 -8.03 -19.51 19.73
C LYS A 25 -8.55 -18.06 19.72
N PRO A 26 -8.75 -17.43 20.88
CA PRO A 26 -9.48 -16.16 20.97
C PRO A 26 -8.72 -15.04 20.26
N GLU A 27 -9.49 -14.21 19.55
CA GLU A 27 -9.09 -13.03 18.77
C GLU A 27 -8.19 -12.07 19.57
N TYR A 28 -8.41 -12.01 20.89
CA TYR A 28 -7.61 -11.27 21.87
C TYR A 28 -6.09 -11.54 21.83
N HIS A 29 -5.66 -12.77 21.51
CA HIS A 29 -4.22 -13.07 21.44
C HIS A 29 -3.56 -12.48 20.19
N ARG A 30 -4.31 -12.25 19.11
CA ARG A 30 -3.77 -11.71 17.85
C ARG A 30 -3.50 -10.22 17.96
N GLU A 31 -4.42 -9.46 18.52
CA GLU A 31 -4.28 -8.02 18.75
C GLU A 31 -3.12 -7.73 19.71
N SER A 32 -2.99 -8.52 20.79
CA SER A 32 -1.84 -8.44 21.71
C SER A 32 -0.51 -8.60 20.96
N ARG A 33 -0.44 -9.56 20.03
CA ARG A 33 0.80 -9.82 19.29
C ARG A 33 1.13 -8.75 18.25
N ILE A 34 0.13 -8.23 17.53
CA ILE A 34 0.33 -7.11 16.58
C ILE A 34 0.86 -5.90 17.34
N ARG A 35 0.27 -5.58 18.50
CA ARG A 35 0.74 -4.49 19.37
C ARG A 35 2.19 -4.69 19.79
N GLU A 36 2.55 -5.88 20.28
CA GLU A 36 3.93 -6.20 20.68
C GLU A 36 4.92 -6.01 19.53
N ILE A 37 4.60 -6.50 18.33
CA ILE A 37 5.45 -6.37 17.14
C ILE A 37 5.63 -4.89 16.79
N ILE A 38 4.56 -4.09 16.78
CA ILE A 38 4.64 -2.65 16.50
C ILE A 38 5.43 -1.92 17.60
N GLN A 39 5.27 -2.28 18.88
CA GLN A 39 6.07 -1.67 19.96
C GLN A 39 7.56 -1.96 19.80
N GLN A 40 7.91 -3.18 19.38
CA GLN A 40 9.30 -3.59 19.19
C GLN A 40 9.91 -2.98 17.91
N HIS A 41 9.22 -3.08 16.78
CA HIS A 41 9.78 -2.76 15.46
C HIS A 41 9.20 -1.48 14.82
N GLY A 42 8.17 -0.87 15.40
CA GLY A 42 7.48 0.29 14.85
C GLY A 42 8.23 1.60 15.10
N TYR A 43 8.89 2.09 14.06
CA TYR A 43 9.50 3.41 14.02
C TYR A 43 8.83 4.26 12.95
N ALA A 44 8.74 5.57 13.15
CA ALA A 44 8.23 6.48 12.14
C ALA A 44 9.08 6.41 10.87
N PHE A 45 8.45 6.47 9.71
CA PHE A 45 9.12 6.36 8.42
C PHE A 45 8.48 7.26 7.37
N SER A 46 9.20 7.52 6.28
CA SER A 46 8.71 8.32 5.16
C SER A 46 8.37 7.43 3.97
N LEU A 47 7.30 7.76 3.28
CA LEU A 47 6.92 7.20 1.99
C LEU A 47 7.00 8.31 0.95
N HIS A 48 7.68 8.03 -0.15
CA HIS A 48 7.93 9.00 -1.20
C HIS A 48 7.00 8.72 -2.39
N PRO A 49 6.04 9.60 -2.70
CA PRO A 49 5.21 9.44 -3.90
C PRO A 49 6.09 9.29 -5.13
N TYR A 50 5.76 8.34 -6.01
CA TYR A 50 6.58 8.00 -7.16
C TYR A 50 5.86 8.22 -8.49
N LYS A 51 4.82 7.43 -8.76
CA LYS A 51 4.11 7.46 -10.05
C LYS A 51 2.61 7.25 -9.87
N LEU A 52 1.83 8.00 -10.61
CA LEU A 52 0.44 7.65 -10.93
C LEU A 52 0.48 6.59 -12.03
N MET A 53 -0.26 5.50 -11.87
CA MET A 53 -0.25 4.40 -12.84
C MET A 53 -1.52 3.55 -12.81
N VAL A 54 -1.74 2.81 -13.88
CA VAL A 54 -2.76 1.75 -13.97
C VAL A 54 -2.14 0.44 -13.47
N SER A 55 -2.59 -0.05 -12.32
CA SER A 55 -2.22 -1.36 -11.79
C SER A 55 -3.03 -2.48 -12.47
N TRP A 56 -2.77 -3.73 -12.07
CA TRP A 56 -3.51 -4.89 -12.58
C TRP A 56 -5.02 -4.73 -12.39
N GLN A 57 -5.79 -5.34 -13.30
CA GLN A 57 -7.26 -5.24 -13.34
C GLN A 57 -7.79 -3.80 -13.47
N GLY A 58 -6.93 -2.86 -13.89
CA GLY A 58 -7.33 -1.52 -14.27
C GLY A 58 -7.47 -0.58 -13.07
N VAL A 59 -6.95 -0.95 -11.91
CA VAL A 59 -7.03 -0.14 -10.69
C VAL A 59 -6.06 1.05 -10.79
N LEU A 60 -6.54 2.27 -10.53
CA LEU A 60 -5.70 3.47 -10.50
C LEU A 60 -5.05 3.63 -9.14
N VAL A 61 -3.74 3.84 -9.13
CA VAL A 61 -2.96 3.94 -7.89
C VAL A 61 -1.98 5.11 -7.95
N LEU A 62 -1.70 5.68 -6.78
CA LEU A 62 -0.44 6.38 -6.51
C LEU A 62 0.55 5.36 -5.93
N ALA A 63 1.58 5.04 -6.70
CA ALA A 63 2.72 4.26 -6.25
C ALA A 63 3.65 5.10 -5.39
N PHE A 64 4.24 4.48 -4.38
CA PHE A 64 5.34 5.06 -3.61
C PHE A 64 6.63 4.32 -3.95
N ARG A 65 7.76 4.99 -3.76
CA ARG A 65 9.05 4.58 -4.27
C ARG A 65 9.64 3.34 -3.58
N GLY A 66 9.05 2.91 -2.47
CA GLY A 66 9.42 1.73 -1.69
C GLY A 66 9.20 1.97 -0.21
N PHE A 67 9.28 0.92 0.60
CA PHE A 67 9.35 1.06 2.05
C PHE A 67 10.79 1.44 2.47
N SER A 68 10.93 2.20 3.56
CA SER A 68 12.24 2.35 4.21
C SER A 68 12.68 1.03 4.85
N GLU A 69 13.95 0.92 5.20
CA GLU A 69 14.49 -0.27 5.89
C GLU A 69 13.68 -0.61 7.15
N LYS A 70 13.30 0.40 7.96
CA LYS A 70 12.50 0.20 9.18
C LYS A 70 11.07 -0.26 8.90
N ALA A 71 10.44 0.26 7.86
CA ALA A 71 9.14 -0.23 7.45
C ALA A 71 9.22 -1.68 6.93
N ARG A 72 10.31 -2.04 6.22
CA ARG A 72 10.58 -3.40 5.77
C ARG A 72 10.84 -4.36 6.94
N GLU A 73 11.63 -3.95 7.93
CA GLU A 73 11.85 -4.71 9.18
C GLU A 73 10.52 -5.01 9.91
N LEU A 74 9.67 -3.99 10.08
CA LEU A 74 8.35 -4.15 10.68
C LEU A 74 7.48 -5.13 9.87
N LYS A 75 7.44 -4.98 8.54
CA LYS A 75 6.71 -5.90 7.66
C LYS A 75 7.25 -7.33 7.75
N GLY A 76 8.57 -7.51 7.85
CA GLY A 76 9.22 -8.81 8.07
C GLY A 76 8.75 -9.46 9.36
N ALA A 77 8.80 -8.73 10.49
CA ALA A 77 8.34 -9.21 11.78
C ALA A 77 6.84 -9.56 11.78
N LEU A 78 6.01 -8.79 11.07
CA LEU A 78 4.60 -9.12 10.86
C LEU A 78 4.43 -10.41 10.03
N ASN A 79 5.23 -10.60 8.98
CA ASN A 79 5.17 -11.77 8.11
C ASN A 79 5.62 -13.07 8.78
N GLU A 80 6.53 -13.00 9.75
CA GLU A 80 6.95 -14.14 10.57
C GLU A 80 5.89 -14.55 11.61
N SER A 81 4.88 -13.71 11.85
CA SER A 81 3.80 -14.01 12.78
C SER A 81 2.85 -15.07 12.21
N GLU A 82 2.83 -16.26 12.81
CA GLU A 82 1.90 -17.36 12.48
C GLU A 82 0.41 -16.98 12.66
N LEU A 83 0.13 -15.85 13.30
CA LEU A 83 -1.23 -15.38 13.58
C LEU A 83 -1.86 -14.62 12.42
N LEU A 84 -1.05 -14.18 11.43
CA LEU A 84 -1.51 -13.41 10.28
C LEU A 84 -1.68 -14.31 9.05
N VAL A 85 -2.66 -13.99 8.21
CA VAL A 85 -2.78 -14.63 6.88
C VAL A 85 -1.55 -14.34 6.03
N GLY A 86 -1.24 -15.16 5.02
CA GLY A 86 -0.15 -14.88 4.07
C GLY A 86 -0.28 -13.49 3.44
N GLU A 87 0.84 -12.87 3.09
CA GLU A 87 0.82 -11.53 2.50
C GLU A 87 0.21 -11.56 1.10
N ASN A 88 -0.74 -10.66 0.84
CA ASN A 88 -1.33 -10.54 -0.47
C ASN A 88 -0.36 -9.81 -1.41
N PRO A 89 -0.24 -10.20 -2.68
CA PRO A 89 0.63 -9.52 -3.65
C PRO A 89 0.36 -8.01 -3.80
N GLY A 90 -0.83 -7.56 -3.40
CA GLY A 90 -1.21 -6.15 -3.44
C GLY A 90 -0.54 -5.27 -2.37
N SER A 91 -0.07 -5.84 -1.24
CA SER A 91 0.54 -5.10 -0.12
C SER A 91 2.07 -5.24 -0.05
N THR A 92 2.68 -6.01 -0.96
CA THR A 92 4.14 -6.24 -1.00
C THR A 92 4.93 -5.03 -1.48
N TRP A 93 4.26 -3.94 -1.85
CA TRP A 93 4.86 -2.67 -2.22
C TRP A 93 3.91 -1.54 -1.84
N PRO A 94 4.42 -0.34 -1.50
CA PRO A 94 3.59 0.73 -1.00
C PRO A 94 2.83 1.41 -2.13
N LYS A 95 1.49 1.37 -2.05
CA LYS A 95 0.59 2.05 -2.98
C LYS A 95 -0.67 2.51 -2.28
N CYS A 96 -1.24 3.58 -2.81
CA CYS A 96 -2.57 4.05 -2.45
C CYS A 96 -3.51 3.84 -3.64
N THR A 97 -4.57 3.06 -3.46
CA THR A 97 -5.60 2.93 -4.48
C THR A 97 -6.46 4.18 -4.51
N LEU A 98 -6.63 4.77 -5.69
CA LEU A 98 -7.38 6.01 -5.90
C LEU A 98 -8.79 5.72 -6.45
N GLY A 99 -8.89 4.72 -7.30
CA GLY A 99 -10.14 4.35 -7.94
C GLY A 99 -10.05 3.04 -8.71
N CYS A 100 -11.21 2.53 -9.09
CA CYS A 100 -11.34 1.29 -9.83
C CYS A 100 -12.38 1.42 -10.95
N LEU A 101 -12.37 0.47 -11.88
CA LEU A 101 -13.38 0.42 -12.94
C LEU A 101 -14.76 0.16 -12.34
N ARG A 102 -15.79 0.83 -12.86
CA ARG A 102 -17.19 0.52 -12.52
C ARG A 102 -17.55 -0.91 -12.92
N ASP A 103 -18.58 -1.45 -12.29
CA ASP A 103 -19.07 -2.78 -12.63
C ASP A 103 -19.52 -2.87 -14.09
N GLY A 104 -19.27 -4.02 -14.72
CA GLY A 104 -19.54 -4.23 -16.14
C GLY A 104 -18.61 -3.47 -17.10
N LYS A 105 -17.67 -2.65 -16.61
CA LYS A 105 -16.68 -1.97 -17.45
C LYS A 105 -15.37 -2.76 -17.57
N ARG A 106 -14.68 -2.57 -18.70
CA ARG A 106 -13.37 -3.16 -19.00
C ARG A 106 -12.54 -2.18 -19.84
N LEU A 107 -11.22 -2.19 -19.64
CA LEU A 107 -10.30 -1.41 -20.46
C LEU A 107 -10.15 -2.02 -21.85
N THR A 108 -10.40 -1.23 -22.89
CA THR A 108 -9.88 -1.50 -24.24
C THR A 108 -8.41 -1.07 -24.33
N PRO A 109 -7.66 -1.53 -25.35
CA PRO A 109 -6.31 -1.03 -25.59
C PRO A 109 -6.24 0.50 -25.74
N GLU A 110 -7.24 1.11 -26.37
CA GLU A 110 -7.35 2.56 -26.56
C GLU A 110 -7.60 3.28 -25.24
N ASN A 111 -8.48 2.76 -24.39
CA ASN A 111 -8.70 3.30 -23.04
C ASN A 111 -7.41 3.25 -22.22
N LEU A 112 -6.69 2.13 -22.25
CA LEU A 112 -5.41 2.01 -21.54
C LEU A 112 -4.37 2.99 -22.08
N ALA A 113 -4.29 3.19 -23.40
CA ALA A 113 -3.38 4.16 -24.00
C ALA A 113 -3.67 5.58 -23.50
N ARG A 114 -4.94 6.01 -23.52
CA ARG A 114 -5.36 7.33 -23.01
C ARG A 114 -5.07 7.50 -21.52
N LEU A 115 -5.38 6.50 -20.68
CA LEU A 115 -5.03 6.54 -19.25
C LEU A 115 -3.53 6.64 -19.01
N THR A 116 -2.74 5.90 -19.78
CA THR A 116 -1.29 5.93 -19.66
C THR A 116 -0.75 7.30 -20.03
N GLU A 117 -1.31 7.94 -21.05
CA GLU A 117 -0.96 9.31 -21.43
C GLU A 117 -1.29 10.33 -20.34
N VAL A 118 -2.46 10.20 -19.68
CA VAL A 118 -2.81 11.02 -18.51
C VAL A 118 -1.77 10.81 -17.40
N CYS A 119 -1.52 9.55 -17.02
CA CYS A 119 -0.52 9.21 -15.99
C CYS A 119 0.86 9.79 -16.32
N GLU A 120 1.34 9.65 -17.56
CA GLU A 120 2.62 10.17 -18.01
C GLU A 120 2.69 11.70 -18.00
N ARG A 121 1.61 12.41 -18.29
CA ARG A 121 1.57 13.87 -18.17
C ARG A 121 1.82 14.32 -16.74
N TYR A 122 1.10 13.76 -15.77
CA TYR A 122 1.33 14.06 -14.35
C TYR A 122 2.72 13.62 -13.91
N ASN A 123 3.15 12.41 -14.27
CA ASN A 123 4.46 11.88 -13.90
C ASN A 123 5.65 12.66 -14.51
N ARG A 124 5.41 13.49 -15.54
CA ARG A 124 6.40 14.43 -16.10
C ARG A 124 6.28 15.84 -15.52
N SER A 125 5.11 16.24 -15.02
CA SER A 125 4.88 17.57 -14.46
C SER A 125 5.27 17.69 -13.00
N VAL A 126 5.42 16.56 -12.29
CA VAL A 126 5.94 16.51 -10.93
C VAL A 126 7.07 15.51 -10.79
N PHE A 127 8.05 15.83 -9.95
CA PHE A 127 9.05 14.88 -9.50
C PHE A 127 8.49 14.05 -8.34
N GLY A 128 8.47 12.73 -8.52
CA GLY A 128 8.19 11.75 -7.47
C GLY A 128 9.41 10.87 -7.25
N GLY A 129 9.84 10.72 -6.00
CA GLY A 129 11.01 9.92 -5.63
C GLY A 129 11.63 10.33 -4.31
N ASP A 130 12.68 9.62 -3.91
CA ASP A 130 13.49 9.98 -2.75
C ASP A 130 14.56 11.03 -3.10
N VAL A 131 15.36 11.42 -2.10
CA VAL A 131 16.46 12.37 -2.28
C VAL A 131 17.52 11.86 -3.26
N GLN A 132 17.74 10.55 -3.36
CA GLN A 132 18.72 9.98 -4.29
C GLN A 132 18.21 10.05 -5.74
N ASP A 133 16.93 9.72 -5.97
CA ASP A 133 16.26 9.90 -7.27
C ASP A 133 16.29 11.37 -7.69
N PHE A 134 16.12 12.27 -6.72
CA PHE A 134 16.18 13.71 -6.93
C PHE A 134 17.60 14.10 -7.37
N HIS A 135 18.63 13.68 -6.63
CA HIS A 135 20.03 13.93 -7.00
C HIS A 135 20.37 13.41 -8.40
N ALA A 136 19.95 12.19 -8.73
CA ALA A 136 20.17 11.58 -10.03
C ALA A 136 19.47 12.38 -11.15
N SER A 137 18.18 12.64 -11.01
CA SER A 137 17.37 13.37 -12.01
C SER A 137 17.90 14.78 -12.26
N PHE A 138 18.29 15.50 -11.21
CA PHE A 138 18.86 16.84 -11.33
C PHE A 138 20.30 16.85 -11.85
N SER A 139 21.05 15.75 -11.70
CA SER A 139 22.38 15.65 -12.30
C SER A 139 22.30 15.57 -13.83
N GLU A 140 21.28 14.87 -14.35
CA GLU A 140 21.03 14.70 -15.78
C GLU A 140 20.38 15.94 -16.39
N ASN A 141 19.51 16.63 -15.66
CA ASN A 141 18.86 17.85 -16.12
C ASN A 141 18.77 18.92 -15.02
N PRO A 142 19.85 19.68 -14.76
CA PRO A 142 19.88 20.71 -13.71
C PRO A 142 18.86 21.84 -13.89
N GLN A 143 18.31 22.01 -15.10
CA GLN A 143 17.34 23.06 -15.44
C GLN A 143 15.88 22.59 -15.31
N ALA A 144 15.64 21.29 -15.10
CA ALA A 144 14.30 20.74 -14.89
C ALA A 144 13.82 21.02 -13.46
N MET A 145 13.43 22.26 -13.21
CA MET A 145 12.73 22.67 -11.99
C MET A 145 11.30 22.14 -12.01
N LEU A 146 11.15 20.84 -11.83
CA LEU A 146 9.84 20.23 -11.66
C LEU A 146 9.39 20.37 -10.20
N PRO A 147 8.13 20.75 -9.95
CA PRO A 147 7.58 20.65 -8.61
C PRO A 147 7.77 19.25 -8.06
N ALA A 148 8.30 19.12 -6.84
CA ALA A 148 8.51 17.84 -6.19
C ALA A 148 7.31 17.49 -5.32
N LEU A 149 6.84 16.25 -5.38
CA LEU A 149 5.77 15.78 -4.49
C LEU A 149 6.29 15.69 -3.06
N MET A 150 5.51 16.22 -2.11
CA MET A 150 5.85 16.13 -0.70
C MET A 150 5.89 14.65 -0.25
N SER A 151 6.86 14.31 0.60
CA SER A 151 6.90 12.99 1.24
C SER A 151 5.78 12.85 2.27
N PHE A 152 5.32 11.61 2.44
CA PHE A 152 4.33 11.22 3.44
C PHE A 152 5.05 10.65 4.65
N ARG A 153 5.10 11.37 5.77
CA ARG A 153 5.67 10.81 7.01
C ARG A 153 4.61 10.05 7.80
N VAL A 154 4.83 8.76 7.99
CA VAL A 154 4.00 7.86 8.77
C VAL A 154 4.46 7.91 10.22
N LYS A 155 3.66 8.53 11.09
CA LYS A 155 3.90 8.61 12.55
C LYS A 155 3.05 7.66 13.36
N SER A 156 1.98 7.14 12.77
CA SER A 156 1.13 6.12 13.38
C SER A 156 0.64 5.13 12.33
N LEU A 157 0.33 3.92 12.79
CA LEU A 157 -0.35 2.89 12.02
C LEU A 157 -1.71 2.63 12.64
N HIS A 158 -2.67 2.21 11.82
CA HIS A 158 -4.04 2.00 12.26
C HIS A 158 -4.43 0.56 11.98
N LEU A 159 -4.78 -0.20 13.02
CA LEU A 159 -5.46 -1.47 12.85
C LEU A 159 -6.94 -1.17 12.69
N THR A 160 -7.47 -1.53 11.52
CA THR A 160 -8.85 -1.20 11.14
C THR A 160 -9.63 -2.47 10.96
N THR A 161 -10.84 -2.51 11.53
CA THR A 161 -11.88 -3.45 11.14
C THR A 161 -12.85 -2.71 10.23
N TYR A 162 -13.05 -3.19 9.02
CA TYR A 162 -13.85 -2.51 8.00
C TYR A 162 -14.95 -3.42 7.48
N GLU A 163 -16.00 -2.82 6.93
CA GLU A 163 -17.09 -3.53 6.24
C GLU A 163 -16.89 -3.54 4.71
N CYS A 164 -15.97 -2.74 4.17
CA CYS A 164 -15.66 -2.77 2.73
C CYS A 164 -14.16 -2.55 2.47
N ARG A 165 -13.62 -3.17 1.41
CA ARG A 165 -12.17 -3.18 1.13
C ARG A 165 -11.61 -1.82 0.70
N SER A 166 -12.46 -0.86 0.30
CA SER A 166 -12.04 0.54 0.08
C SER A 166 -11.81 1.31 1.38
N HIS A 167 -12.13 0.71 2.53
CA HIS A 167 -12.09 1.35 3.85
C HIS A 167 -13.01 2.58 3.97
N GLU A 168 -14.00 2.74 3.09
CA GLU A 168 -14.99 3.82 3.19
C GLU A 168 -15.96 3.59 4.37
N LEU A 169 -16.04 2.36 4.88
CA LEU A 169 -16.81 1.96 6.05
C LEU A 169 -15.90 1.27 7.08
N VAL A 170 -15.30 2.04 7.98
CA VAL A 170 -14.50 1.54 9.12
C VAL A 170 -15.43 1.36 10.33
N LEU A 171 -15.47 0.15 10.88
CA LEU A 171 -16.31 -0.24 12.03
C LEU A 171 -15.59 0.01 13.35
N ALA A 172 -14.28 -0.25 13.38
CA ALA A 172 -13.42 -0.01 14.52
C ALA A 172 -12.02 0.36 14.04
N GLU A 173 -11.36 1.22 14.81
CA GLU A 173 -9.99 1.64 14.56
C GLU A 173 -9.20 1.66 15.87
N GLU A 174 -7.98 1.14 15.81
CA GLU A 174 -7.00 1.31 16.86
C GLU A 174 -5.72 1.94 16.29
N GLU A 175 -5.30 3.07 16.87
CA GLU A 175 -4.08 3.78 16.48
C GLU A 175 -2.87 3.30 17.29
N PHE A 176 -1.77 3.06 16.59
CA PHE A 176 -0.47 2.72 17.14
C PHE A 176 0.55 3.81 16.79
N PRO A 177 0.88 4.71 17.74
CA PRO A 177 1.97 5.67 17.56
C PRO A 177 3.29 4.94 17.34
N LEU A 178 4.06 5.40 16.37
CA LEU A 178 5.39 4.88 16.06
C LEU A 178 6.46 5.70 16.78
N LYS A 179 7.57 5.05 17.11
CA LYS A 179 8.70 5.69 17.79
C LYS A 179 9.41 6.66 16.85
N ASP A 180 9.65 7.90 17.29
CA ASP A 180 10.56 8.82 16.62
C ASP A 180 12.00 8.51 17.05
N PHE A 181 12.92 8.46 16.08
CA PHE A 181 14.31 8.06 16.36
C PHE A 181 15.11 9.10 17.17
N VAL A 182 14.70 10.36 17.08
CA VAL A 182 15.44 11.51 17.60
C VAL A 182 15.28 11.65 19.13
N ALA A 183 14.22 11.11 19.73
CA ALA A 183 13.91 11.37 21.14
C ALA A 183 14.76 10.54 22.13
N ASP A 184 15.12 9.29 21.80
CA ASP A 184 15.66 8.35 22.79
C ASP A 184 17.19 8.16 22.75
N SER A 185 17.87 8.60 21.69
CA SER A 185 19.29 8.24 21.42
C SER A 185 20.27 9.42 21.46
N LEU A 186 19.80 10.63 21.79
CA LEU A 186 20.56 11.88 21.65
C LEU A 186 21.34 12.33 22.89
N SER A 187 21.49 11.51 23.93
CA SER A 187 22.26 11.96 25.11
C SER A 187 23.74 12.24 24.81
N ASP A 188 24.33 11.61 23.79
CA ASP A 188 25.78 11.67 23.55
C ASP A 188 26.22 11.82 22.07
N ALA A 189 25.29 11.90 21.11
CA ALA A 189 25.63 12.02 19.68
C ALA A 189 25.74 13.49 19.24
N THR A 190 26.72 13.80 18.38
CA THR A 190 26.79 15.12 17.74
C THR A 190 25.60 15.33 16.80
N GLU A 191 25.13 16.57 16.69
CA GLU A 191 23.99 16.97 15.84
C GLU A 191 24.15 16.50 14.37
N ALA A 192 25.39 16.48 13.86
CA ALA A 192 25.71 15.99 12.52
C ALA A 192 25.54 14.46 12.39
N SER A 193 25.92 13.70 13.42
CA SER A 193 25.77 12.24 13.43
C SER A 193 24.29 11.85 13.52
N ALA A 194 23.53 12.53 14.36
CA ALA A 194 22.09 12.31 14.50
C ALA A 194 21.33 12.63 13.19
N ARG A 195 21.72 13.71 12.51
CA ARG A 195 21.15 14.09 11.21
C ARG A 195 21.47 13.08 10.11
N ALA A 196 22.71 12.58 10.07
CA ALA A 196 23.12 11.56 9.10
C ALA A 196 22.36 10.24 9.31
N GLU A 197 22.15 9.84 10.56
CA GLU A 197 21.40 8.64 10.92
C GLU A 197 19.91 8.77 10.58
N SER A 198 19.29 9.92 10.91
CA SER A 198 17.91 10.22 10.50
C SER A 198 17.72 10.17 8.99
N LEU A 199 18.68 10.70 8.20
CA LEU A 199 18.63 10.67 6.74
C LEU A 199 18.75 9.24 6.17
N ARG A 200 19.55 8.38 6.80
CA ARG A 200 19.65 6.97 6.40
C ARG A 200 18.35 6.22 6.67
N GLN A 201 17.68 6.52 7.76
CA GLN A 201 16.43 5.84 8.13
C GLN A 201 15.23 6.26 7.30
N GLU A 202 15.23 7.51 6.84
CA GLU A 202 14.26 7.99 5.86
C GLU A 202 14.60 7.53 4.42
N SER A 203 15.77 6.92 4.20
CA SER A 203 16.13 6.39 2.90
C SER A 203 15.35 5.11 2.58
N ILE A 204 15.02 4.96 1.31
CA ILE A 204 14.26 3.82 0.80
C ILE A 204 15.19 2.61 0.73
N ASP A 205 14.69 1.46 1.15
CA ASP A 205 15.42 0.22 1.03
C ASP A 205 15.69 -0.09 -0.47
N PRO A 206 16.95 -0.36 -0.88
CA PRO A 206 17.27 -0.58 -2.29
C PRO A 206 16.52 -1.75 -2.94
N GLU A 207 16.19 -2.81 -2.18
CA GLU A 207 15.43 -3.95 -2.70
C GLU A 207 13.96 -3.57 -2.93
N GLU A 208 13.37 -2.81 -2.00
CA GLU A 208 12.02 -2.26 -2.15
C GLU A 208 11.93 -1.34 -3.37
N LYS A 209 12.93 -0.46 -3.54
CA LYS A 209 13.05 0.42 -4.69
C LYS A 209 13.12 -0.36 -6.00
N ALA A 210 14.00 -1.36 -6.06
CA ALA A 210 14.12 -2.23 -7.24
C ALA A 210 12.83 -3.01 -7.53
N ASN A 211 12.10 -3.44 -6.49
CA ASN A 211 10.83 -4.13 -6.64
C ASN A 211 9.75 -3.20 -7.25
N VAL A 212 9.64 -1.96 -6.77
CA VAL A 212 8.72 -0.97 -7.33
C VAL A 212 9.10 -0.62 -8.77
N ASP A 213 10.39 -0.46 -9.07
CA ASP A 213 10.88 -0.23 -10.44
C ASP A 213 10.48 -1.38 -11.37
N ARG A 214 10.66 -2.62 -10.94
CA ARG A 214 10.22 -3.81 -11.69
C ARG A 214 8.72 -3.75 -11.96
N ILE A 215 7.89 -3.51 -10.95
CA ILE A 215 6.43 -3.40 -11.10
C ILE A 215 6.04 -2.29 -12.07
N TYR A 216 6.67 -1.12 -11.99
CA TYR A 216 6.40 -0.01 -12.89
C TYR A 216 6.83 -0.33 -14.32
N SER A 217 8.00 -0.95 -14.51
CA SER A 217 8.52 -1.33 -15.84
C SER A 217 7.59 -2.31 -16.59
N GLU A 218 6.87 -3.18 -15.87
CA GLU A 218 5.86 -4.06 -16.48
C GLU A 218 4.77 -3.27 -17.22
N THR A 219 4.50 -2.04 -16.79
CA THR A 219 3.44 -1.19 -17.36
C THR A 219 3.85 -0.44 -18.63
N LEU A 220 5.15 -0.38 -18.92
CA LEU A 220 5.68 0.40 -20.05
C LEU A 220 5.39 -0.25 -21.40
N ASP A 221 5.37 -1.59 -21.48
CA ASP A 221 4.91 -2.30 -22.68
C ASP A 221 3.38 -2.41 -22.67
N ARG A 222 2.71 -1.33 -23.09
CA ARG A 222 1.25 -1.20 -23.05
C ARG A 222 0.52 -2.36 -23.75
N LYS A 223 1.10 -2.87 -24.85
CA LYS A 223 0.49 -3.97 -25.63
C LYS A 223 0.48 -5.27 -24.84
N LYS A 224 1.59 -5.61 -24.17
CA LYS A 224 1.64 -6.79 -23.29
C LYS A 224 0.90 -6.58 -21.99
N TYR A 225 1.03 -5.38 -21.41
CA TYR A 225 0.46 -5.07 -20.10
C TYR A 225 -1.07 -5.00 -20.11
N TRP A 226 -1.68 -4.65 -21.25
CA TRP A 226 -3.14 -4.62 -21.39
C TRP A 226 -3.82 -5.92 -20.95
N PHE A 227 -3.21 -7.09 -21.18
CA PHE A 227 -3.76 -8.37 -20.74
C PHE A 227 -3.85 -8.50 -19.21
N PHE A 228 -3.04 -7.76 -18.45
CA PHE A 228 -3.10 -7.71 -16.98
C PHE A 228 -4.04 -6.61 -16.50
N ALA A 229 -3.97 -5.42 -17.12
CA ALA A 229 -4.81 -4.28 -16.77
C ALA A 229 -6.29 -4.50 -17.12
N SER A 230 -6.61 -5.25 -18.18
CA SER A 230 -8.00 -5.48 -18.60
C SER A 230 -8.67 -6.69 -17.95
N LYS A 231 -7.98 -7.47 -17.11
CA LYS A 231 -8.57 -8.64 -16.44
C LYS A 231 -9.80 -8.25 -15.62
N ASP A 232 -10.73 -9.18 -15.52
CA ASP A 232 -11.85 -9.04 -14.59
C ASP A 232 -11.37 -9.22 -13.15
N GLY A 233 -12.07 -8.58 -12.23
CA GLY A 233 -11.69 -8.47 -10.82
C GLY A 233 -11.54 -7.01 -10.38
N HIS A 234 -11.51 -6.78 -9.07
CA HIS A 234 -11.30 -5.46 -8.46
C HIS A 234 -12.13 -4.33 -9.10
N ARG A 235 -13.41 -4.61 -9.41
CA ARG A 235 -14.39 -3.59 -9.82
C ARG A 235 -15.03 -2.94 -8.61
N GLU A 236 -15.89 -1.96 -8.84
CA GLU A 236 -16.62 -1.24 -7.78
C GLU A 236 -17.21 -2.16 -6.70
N THR A 237 -17.97 -3.19 -7.10
CA THR A 237 -18.54 -4.16 -6.14
C THR A 237 -17.46 -4.85 -5.30
N HIS A 238 -16.30 -5.20 -5.85
CA HIS A 238 -15.22 -5.83 -5.07
C HIS A 238 -14.77 -4.97 -3.88
N TYR A 239 -14.75 -3.65 -4.06
CA TYR A 239 -14.28 -2.73 -3.04
C TYR A 239 -15.37 -2.28 -2.07
N ARG A 240 -16.62 -2.11 -2.55
CA ARG A 240 -17.71 -1.52 -1.77
C ARG A 240 -18.76 -2.51 -1.26
N GLU A 241 -18.79 -3.74 -1.76
CA GLU A 241 -19.67 -4.77 -1.23
C GLU A 241 -19.32 -5.11 0.23
N PRO A 242 -20.33 -5.35 1.10
CA PRO A 242 -20.11 -5.76 2.47
C PRO A 242 -19.21 -7.00 2.56
N LYS A 243 -18.02 -6.79 3.09
CA LYS A 243 -17.06 -7.80 3.48
C LYS A 243 -16.27 -7.30 4.69
N ILE A 244 -16.54 -7.93 5.83
CA ILE A 244 -15.77 -7.70 7.04
C ILE A 244 -14.34 -8.20 6.83
N GLY A 245 -13.38 -7.34 7.15
CA GLY A 245 -11.96 -7.68 7.14
C GLY A 245 -11.17 -6.81 8.11
N MET A 246 -9.90 -7.15 8.27
CA MET A 246 -8.99 -6.40 9.14
C MET A 246 -7.67 -6.12 8.42
N SER A 247 -7.17 -4.89 8.54
CA SER A 247 -5.90 -4.46 7.94
C SER A 247 -5.16 -3.49 8.85
N LEU A 248 -3.84 -3.61 8.87
CA LEU A 248 -2.92 -2.60 9.38
C LEU A 248 -2.57 -1.65 8.25
N VAL A 249 -2.91 -0.38 8.39
CA VAL A 249 -2.80 0.64 7.35
C VAL A 249 -2.11 1.90 7.84
N ALA A 250 -1.56 2.65 6.89
CA ALA A 250 -1.19 4.05 7.08
C ALA A 250 -2.19 4.92 6.28
N TRP A 251 -2.92 5.81 6.95
CA TRP A 251 -3.86 6.70 6.29
C TRP A 251 -3.13 7.76 5.47
N VAL A 252 -3.48 7.87 4.19
CA VAL A 252 -3.00 8.94 3.33
C VAL A 252 -3.95 10.10 3.56
N GLN A 253 -3.49 11.12 4.29
CA GLN A 253 -4.26 12.32 4.64
C GLN A 253 -3.41 13.56 4.44
N GLU A 254 -4.03 14.68 4.06
CA GLU A 254 -3.33 15.92 3.69
C GLU A 254 -2.39 16.40 4.80
N ARG A 255 -2.86 16.37 6.05
CA ARG A 255 -2.06 16.72 7.24
C ARG A 255 -0.75 15.94 7.35
N ASN A 256 -0.69 14.72 6.85
CA ASN A 256 0.50 13.87 6.96
C ASN A 256 1.61 14.31 5.99
N PHE A 257 1.27 14.97 4.89
CA PHE A 257 2.23 15.61 3.98
C PHE A 257 2.73 16.95 4.54
N LEU A 258 1.84 17.73 5.15
CA LEU A 258 2.16 19.06 5.69
C LEU A 258 2.91 19.02 7.03
N SER A 259 2.82 17.92 7.77
CA SER A 259 3.40 17.79 9.12
C SER A 259 4.93 17.58 9.17
N HIS A 260 5.58 17.48 8.01
CA HIS A 260 7.00 17.21 7.92
C HIS A 260 7.74 18.41 7.34
N SER A 261 8.85 18.80 7.98
CA SER A 261 9.77 19.77 7.41
C SER A 261 10.36 19.18 6.14
N MET A 262 10.14 19.84 5.00
CA MET A 262 10.72 19.39 3.74
C MET A 262 12.23 19.23 3.88
N PRO A 263 12.83 18.15 3.32
CA PRO A 263 14.21 17.79 3.60
C PRO A 263 15.17 18.92 3.22
N PHE A 264 14.79 19.74 2.25
CA PHE A 264 15.48 20.97 1.84
C PHE A 264 14.49 21.90 1.10
N SER A 265 14.71 23.22 1.22
CA SER A 265 13.97 24.25 0.48
C SER A 265 14.68 24.69 -0.79
N ARG A 266 15.96 24.33 -0.94
CA ARG A 266 16.81 24.68 -2.08
C ARG A 266 17.72 23.52 -2.49
N TYR A 267 17.97 23.36 -3.78
CA TYR A 267 18.97 22.45 -4.33
C TYR A 267 19.95 23.19 -5.22
N LYS A 268 21.26 23.09 -4.93
CA LYS A 268 22.32 23.84 -5.64
C LYS A 268 22.04 25.35 -5.76
N GLY A 269 21.34 25.93 -4.78
CA GLY A 269 20.97 27.36 -4.75
C GLY A 269 19.58 27.66 -5.31
N GLU A 270 18.97 26.73 -6.05
CA GLU A 270 17.66 26.91 -6.68
C GLU A 270 16.51 26.48 -5.75
N PRO A 271 15.39 27.22 -5.67
CA PRO A 271 14.28 26.93 -4.77
C PRO A 271 13.45 25.72 -5.24
N ILE A 272 13.10 24.81 -4.33
CA ILE A 272 12.25 23.66 -4.68
C ILE A 272 10.80 24.01 -4.44
N PHE A 273 10.00 23.78 -5.47
CA PHE A 273 8.55 23.93 -5.41
C PHE A 273 7.93 22.61 -4.96
N TRP A 274 7.59 22.52 -3.68
CA TRP A 274 6.92 21.33 -3.16
C TRP A 274 5.42 21.38 -3.48
N LYS A 275 4.90 20.32 -4.08
CA LYS A 275 3.47 20.18 -4.41
C LYS A 275 2.82 19.15 -3.49
N ASN A 276 1.65 19.51 -2.97
CA ASN A 276 0.81 18.62 -2.18
C ASN A 276 0.30 17.45 -3.06
N PRO A 277 0.57 16.19 -2.68
CA PRO A 277 0.07 15.04 -3.44
C PRO A 277 -1.45 14.95 -3.48
N PHE A 278 -2.18 15.49 -2.50
CA PHE A 278 -3.65 15.51 -2.51
C PHE A 278 -4.24 16.33 -3.65
N ASP A 279 -3.71 17.53 -3.87
CA ASP A 279 -4.14 18.38 -4.98
C ASP A 279 -3.86 17.69 -6.31
N THR A 280 -2.70 17.04 -6.41
CA THR A 280 -2.30 16.27 -7.60
C THR A 280 -3.23 15.07 -7.84
N ILE A 281 -3.62 14.33 -6.80
CA ILE A 281 -4.58 13.22 -6.89
C ILE A 281 -5.95 13.75 -7.36
N LYS A 282 -6.43 14.86 -6.80
CA LYS A 282 -7.72 15.45 -7.15
C LYS A 282 -7.76 15.89 -8.61
N GLU A 283 -6.73 16.62 -9.06
CA GLU A 283 -6.57 17.03 -10.45
C GLU A 283 -6.54 15.81 -11.38
N PHE A 284 -5.73 14.80 -11.03
CA PHE A 284 -5.62 13.56 -11.78
C PHE A 284 -6.95 12.81 -11.92
N CYS A 285 -7.67 12.60 -10.82
CA CYS A 285 -8.97 11.93 -10.84
C CYS A 285 -9.99 12.69 -11.70
N THR A 286 -9.97 14.02 -11.64
CA THR A 286 -10.84 14.88 -12.47
C THR A 286 -10.53 14.69 -13.95
N GLU A 287 -9.25 14.76 -14.34
CA GLU A 287 -8.84 14.60 -15.74
C GLU A 287 -9.09 13.18 -16.28
N VAL A 288 -8.98 12.15 -15.42
CA VAL A 288 -9.36 10.78 -15.79
C VAL A 288 -10.85 10.69 -16.10
N GLU A 289 -11.72 11.28 -15.26
CA GLU A 289 -13.17 11.28 -15.50
C GLU A 289 -13.52 12.05 -16.78
N GLU A 290 -12.90 13.20 -17.02
CA GLU A 290 -13.09 13.96 -18.27
C GLU A 290 -12.62 13.19 -19.51
N THR A 291 -11.50 12.47 -19.40
CA THR A 291 -10.92 11.71 -20.53
C THR A 291 -11.73 10.44 -20.84
N LEU A 292 -12.26 9.78 -19.81
CA LEU A 292 -12.97 8.50 -19.90
C LEU A 292 -14.21 8.51 -18.98
N PRO A 293 -15.26 9.26 -19.37
CA PRO A 293 -16.43 9.45 -18.53
C PRO A 293 -17.13 8.13 -18.23
N ASP A 294 -17.63 8.00 -17.00
CA ASP A 294 -18.34 6.81 -16.50
C ASP A 294 -17.55 5.50 -16.54
N LEU A 295 -16.22 5.55 -16.71
CA LEU A 295 -15.39 4.35 -16.73
C LEU A 295 -14.92 3.97 -15.32
N TYR A 296 -14.60 4.97 -14.50
CA TYR A 296 -14.05 4.82 -13.16
C TYR A 296 -15.03 5.26 -12.08
N THR A 297 -14.79 4.74 -10.89
CA THR A 297 -15.33 5.24 -9.62
C THR A 297 -14.15 5.48 -8.70
N PHE A 298 -14.11 6.63 -8.05
CA PHE A 298 -13.02 7.01 -7.14
C PHE A 298 -13.43 6.79 -5.69
N PHE A 299 -12.46 6.45 -4.84
CA PHE A 299 -12.70 6.25 -3.41
C PHE A 299 -12.74 7.58 -2.67
N ASN A 300 -13.44 7.61 -1.54
CA ASN A 300 -13.46 8.79 -0.68
C ASN A 300 -12.03 9.18 -0.27
N LYS A 301 -11.73 10.48 -0.31
CA LYS A 301 -10.45 11.04 0.10
C LYS A 301 -10.05 10.62 1.53
N ASP A 302 -11.04 10.46 2.41
CA ASP A 302 -10.82 10.14 3.82
C ASP A 302 -10.53 8.64 4.03
N SER A 303 -10.77 7.79 3.02
CA SER A 303 -10.47 6.36 3.06
C SER A 303 -9.19 5.99 2.31
N LEU A 304 -8.48 6.96 1.73
CA LEU A 304 -7.21 6.71 1.05
C LEU A 304 -6.17 6.21 2.06
N HIS A 305 -5.56 5.08 1.75
CA HIS A 305 -4.65 4.40 2.65
C HIS A 305 -3.61 3.58 1.91
N ILE A 306 -2.53 3.26 2.63
CA ILE A 306 -1.52 2.29 2.22
C ILE A 306 -1.64 1.11 3.17
N THR A 307 -1.97 -0.06 2.62
CA THR A 307 -2.01 -1.28 3.42
C THR A 307 -0.58 -1.76 3.66
N LEU A 308 -0.17 -1.78 4.92
CA LEU A 308 1.07 -2.45 5.32
C LEU A 308 0.85 -3.96 5.39
N ARG A 309 -0.29 -4.37 5.96
CA ARG A 309 -0.63 -5.78 6.12
C ARG A 309 -2.13 -6.06 6.24
N ALA A 310 -2.63 -7.00 5.45
CA ALA A 310 -3.93 -7.62 5.71
C ALA A 310 -3.82 -8.64 6.84
N ILE A 311 -4.79 -8.66 7.76
CA ILE A 311 -4.80 -9.48 8.98
C ILE A 311 -5.75 -10.67 8.84
N THR A 312 -6.97 -10.45 8.34
CA THR A 312 -7.99 -11.47 8.06
C THR A 312 -8.81 -11.13 6.82
#